data_AF-A0A2E0Z9P5-F1
#
_entry.id   AF-A0A2E0Z9P5-F1
#
_cell.length_a   1.000
_cell.length_b   1.000
_cell.length_c   1.000
_cell.angle_alpha   90.00
_cell.angle_beta   90.00
_cell.angle_gamma   90.00
#
_symmetry.space_group_name_H-M   'P 1'
#
loop_
_entity.id
_entity.type
_entity.pdbx_description
1 polymer ?
#
loop_
_entity_poly.entity_id
_entity_poly.type
_entity_poly.pdbx_seq_one_letter_code
_entity_poly.pdbx_strand_id
1 'polypeptide(L)'
;MQQKLRIKESLFGLILFLSLAACGAAPETPDLEFSATPEEGGNPQFLVTQEGYPVVVEDAPVLEGYPGPAGTVIGQSVDGRSQTAVAAYELALEVALDEFSPEAYLHTIAPSNIMLSNLGNPPVLPGWFYIFKRPESRRELVVQVVDSVVTGTTLTESVSDIQPTPLPIDMNQITLDSDDVFELFNEVGGSRGLVQEGVPYDLELIYLTGSDAPVWSVVDPFTQQWVISFNAVTGEEVPNPYDQ
;
A
#
# COMPACT_ATOMS: atom_id res chain seq x y z
N MET A 1 57.62 40.00 19.68
CA MET A 1 57.22 41.36 19.26
C MET A 1 55.78 41.29 18.77
N GLN A 2 54.86 41.90 19.53
CA GLN A 2 53.47 42.29 19.24
C GLN A 2 52.47 41.20 18.74
N GLN A 3 51.41 40.79 19.44
CA GLN A 3 50.26 41.49 20.05
C GLN A 3 49.31 42.15 19.04
N LYS A 4 48.07 41.63 18.91
CA LYS A 4 46.76 42.35 18.77
C LYS A 4 45.61 41.36 18.50
N LEU A 5 44.64 41.20 19.42
CA LEU A 5 43.36 41.93 19.58
C LEU A 5 42.28 41.50 18.54
N ARG A 6 41.25 40.71 18.91
CA ARG A 6 39.91 41.08 19.45
C ARG A 6 39.04 42.00 18.56
N ILE A 7 37.89 41.48 18.12
CA ILE A 7 36.58 42.15 17.90
C ILE A 7 35.53 41.00 18.09
N LYS A 8 34.83 40.78 19.21
CA LYS A 8 33.77 41.53 19.91
C LYS A 8 32.57 41.94 19.07
N GLU A 9 31.49 41.17 19.26
CA GLU A 9 30.12 41.61 19.61
C GLU A 9 29.37 42.62 18.74
N SER A 10 28.05 42.39 18.72
CA SER A 10 26.97 43.29 18.27
C SER A 10 26.64 43.17 16.78
N LEU A 11 25.39 43.27 16.33
CA LEU A 11 24.33 44.11 16.86
C LEU A 11 23.02 43.78 16.12
N PHE A 12 21.92 43.72 16.86
CA PHE A 12 20.55 44.07 16.42
C PHE A 12 19.86 43.14 15.41
N GLY A 13 18.59 42.80 15.56
CA GLY A 13 17.60 43.32 16.49
C GLY A 13 16.23 43.28 15.84
N LEU A 14 15.23 43.06 16.69
CA LEU A 14 13.94 43.76 16.65
C LEU A 14 13.12 43.60 15.35
N ILE A 15 12.07 42.77 15.41
CA ILE A 15 10.68 43.11 15.06
C ILE A 15 9.86 41.85 15.38
N LEU A 16 9.21 41.83 16.54
CA LEU A 16 8.04 40.98 16.76
C LEU A 16 7.00 41.87 17.45
N PHE A 17 6.25 42.59 16.62
CA PHE A 17 5.22 43.53 16.99
C PHE A 17 3.97 43.14 16.18
N LEU A 18 2.85 42.98 16.90
CA LEU A 18 1.48 42.85 16.40
C LEU A 18 1.18 41.59 15.56
N SER A 19 0.31 40.70 16.03
CA SER A 19 -1.13 40.99 15.87
C SER A 19 -1.98 40.25 16.91
N LEU A 20 -2.63 41.05 17.76
CA LEU A 20 -3.88 40.70 18.42
C LEU A 20 -5.02 40.64 17.38
N ALA A 21 -6.04 39.86 17.74
CA ALA A 21 -7.44 39.97 17.35
C ALA A 21 -7.86 39.35 16.00
N ALA A 22 -8.34 38.11 16.08
CA ALA A 22 -9.49 37.65 15.30
C ALA A 22 -10.26 36.58 16.10
N CYS A 23 -10.90 36.98 17.20
CA CYS A 23 -11.99 36.21 17.80
C CYS A 23 -13.24 36.53 16.98
N GLY A 24 -13.39 35.88 15.83
CA GLY A 24 -14.58 35.95 14.99
C GLY A 24 -15.58 34.90 15.44
N ALA A 25 -16.74 35.37 15.91
CA ALA A 25 -17.89 34.52 16.24
C ALA A 25 -18.26 33.66 15.02
N ALA A 26 -18.36 32.34 15.23
CA ALA A 26 -18.89 31.41 14.25
C ALA A 26 -20.38 31.74 14.02
N PRO A 27 -20.85 31.85 12.76
CA PRO A 27 -22.27 31.91 12.48
C PRO A 27 -22.90 30.56 12.84
N GLU A 28 -23.93 30.58 13.69
CA GLU A 28 -24.78 29.43 13.95
C GLU A 28 -25.42 28.99 12.63
N THR A 29 -24.95 27.86 12.09
CA THR A 29 -25.65 27.16 11.02
C THR A 29 -27.02 26.73 11.53
N PRO A 30 -28.12 27.07 10.86
CA PRO A 30 -29.43 26.57 11.24
C PRO A 30 -29.43 25.05 11.12
N ASP A 31 -29.78 24.37 12.22
CA ASP A 31 -30.06 22.95 12.24
C ASP A 31 -31.15 22.66 11.21
N LEU A 32 -30.78 21.99 10.12
CA LEU A 32 -31.72 21.37 9.21
C LEU A 32 -32.22 20.11 9.90
N GLU A 33 -33.33 20.24 10.64
CA GLU A 33 -34.07 19.08 11.15
C GLU A 33 -34.61 18.28 9.96
N PHE A 34 -33.92 17.20 9.61
CA PHE A 34 -34.47 16.17 8.72
C PHE A 34 -35.53 15.40 9.51
N SER A 35 -36.79 15.82 9.34
CA SER A 35 -37.94 15.01 9.74
C SER A 35 -38.11 13.86 8.74
N ALA A 36 -37.48 12.73 9.02
CA ALA A 36 -37.79 11.45 8.37
C ALA A 36 -39.00 10.84 9.07
N THR A 37 -40.21 11.33 8.75
CA THR A 37 -41.44 10.62 9.09
C THR A 37 -41.50 9.36 8.21
N PRO A 38 -41.47 8.14 8.76
CA PRO A 38 -41.70 6.95 7.95
C PRO A 38 -43.17 6.96 7.51
N GLU A 39 -43.43 6.98 6.20
CA GLU A 39 -44.75 6.64 5.69
C GLU A 39 -45.02 5.16 6.01
N GLU A 40 -45.87 4.93 6.99
CA GLU A 40 -46.37 3.62 7.37
C GLU A 40 -47.34 3.13 6.28
N GLY A 41 -46.95 2.08 5.54
CA GLY A 41 -47.92 1.23 4.84
C GLY A 41 -47.85 1.12 3.31
N GLY A 42 -46.77 1.52 2.66
CA GLY A 42 -46.55 1.20 1.24
C GLY A 42 -45.73 -0.06 1.05
N ASN A 43 -46.35 -1.22 0.90
CA ASN A 43 -45.65 -2.44 0.47
C ASN A 43 -45.37 -2.30 -1.03
N PRO A 44 -44.13 -2.04 -1.51
CA PRO A 44 -43.88 -1.85 -2.92
C PRO A 44 -44.14 -3.18 -3.65
N GLN A 45 -45.27 -3.26 -4.34
CA GLN A 45 -45.55 -4.31 -5.30
C GLN A 45 -44.64 -4.06 -6.50
N PHE A 46 -43.52 -4.78 -6.56
CA PHE A 46 -42.71 -4.85 -7.77
C PHE A 46 -43.52 -5.60 -8.85
N LEU A 47 -44.19 -4.85 -9.70
CA LEU A 47 -44.66 -5.35 -10.99
C LEU A 47 -43.42 -5.52 -11.88
N VAL A 48 -43.04 -6.77 -12.12
CA VAL A 48 -42.07 -7.12 -13.15
C VAL A 48 -42.74 -6.95 -14.51
N THR A 49 -42.80 -5.72 -15.01
CA THR A 49 -43.02 -5.46 -16.44
C THR A 49 -41.67 -5.49 -17.13
N GLN A 50 -41.36 -6.64 -17.70
CA GLN A 50 -40.19 -6.88 -18.53
C GLN A 50 -40.41 -6.25 -19.92
N GLU A 51 -40.28 -4.94 -20.03
CA GLU A 51 -40.15 -4.27 -21.33
C GLU A 51 -39.11 -3.15 -21.24
N GLY A 52 -38.11 -3.21 -22.12
CA GLY A 52 -37.21 -2.09 -22.38
C GLY A 52 -35.87 -2.11 -21.64
N TYR A 53 -35.09 -3.19 -21.78
CA TYR A 53 -33.63 -3.00 -21.72
C TYR A 53 -33.20 -2.36 -23.04
N PRO A 54 -32.42 -1.26 -23.01
CA PRO A 54 -31.82 -0.73 -24.22
C PRO A 54 -30.94 -1.81 -24.86
N VAL A 55 -31.07 -1.96 -26.19
CA VAL A 55 -30.16 -2.76 -27.00
C VAL A 55 -28.74 -2.30 -26.69
N VAL A 56 -27.91 -3.22 -26.20
CA VAL A 56 -26.46 -3.01 -26.09
C VAL A 56 -25.97 -2.71 -27.50
N VAL A 57 -25.59 -1.46 -27.73
CA VAL A 57 -24.89 -1.07 -28.95
C VAL A 57 -23.51 -1.70 -28.85
N GLU A 58 -23.23 -2.70 -29.69
CA GLU A 58 -21.97 -3.47 -29.76
C GLU A 58 -20.73 -2.66 -30.20
N ASP A 59 -20.77 -1.33 -30.08
CA ASP A 59 -19.66 -0.44 -30.45
C ASP A 59 -19.30 0.52 -29.30
N ALA A 60 -19.19 -0.01 -28.08
CA ALA A 60 -18.35 0.64 -27.08
C ALA A 60 -16.89 0.47 -27.52
N PRO A 61 -16.04 1.52 -27.49
CA PRO A 61 -14.63 1.33 -27.70
C PRO A 61 -14.15 0.30 -26.67
N VAL A 62 -13.51 -0.76 -27.16
CA VAL A 62 -12.78 -1.70 -26.32
C VAL A 62 -11.76 -0.86 -25.55
N LEU A 63 -12.04 -0.60 -24.27
CA LEU A 63 -10.96 -0.40 -23.31
C LEU A 63 -10.14 -1.67 -23.43
N GLU A 64 -8.89 -1.56 -23.89
CA GLU A 64 -7.92 -2.65 -23.91
C GLU A 64 -7.71 -3.13 -22.46
N GLY A 65 -8.65 -3.92 -21.96
CA GLY A 65 -8.54 -4.68 -20.73
C GLY A 65 -7.62 -5.86 -21.01
N TYR A 66 -6.55 -5.92 -20.23
CA TYR A 66 -5.46 -6.89 -20.29
C TYR A 66 -5.96 -8.32 -20.58
N PRO A 67 -5.32 -9.06 -21.52
CA PRO A 67 -5.65 -10.46 -21.74
C PRO A 67 -5.27 -11.28 -20.50
N GLY A 68 -6.27 -11.70 -19.73
CA GLY A 68 -6.07 -12.70 -18.67
C GLY A 68 -5.55 -14.02 -19.27
N PRO A 69 -4.58 -14.69 -18.63
CA PRO A 69 -4.03 -15.92 -19.18
C PRO A 69 -5.06 -17.06 -19.12
N ALA A 70 -5.58 -17.43 -20.30
CA ALA A 70 -6.31 -18.67 -20.50
C ALA A 70 -5.30 -19.82 -20.63
N GLY A 71 -5.00 -20.49 -19.52
CA GLY A 71 -4.26 -21.76 -19.54
C GLY A 71 -3.69 -22.12 -18.19
N THR A 72 -4.06 -23.29 -17.66
CA THR A 72 -3.37 -23.92 -16.53
C THR A 72 -1.97 -24.30 -17.01
N VAL A 73 -0.98 -23.47 -16.72
CA VAL A 73 0.41 -23.71 -17.09
C VAL A 73 0.99 -24.73 -16.12
N ILE A 74 1.45 -25.87 -16.62
CA ILE A 74 2.21 -26.85 -15.83
C ILE A 74 3.50 -26.16 -15.36
N GLY A 75 3.69 -26.00 -14.06
CA GLY A 75 4.86 -25.33 -13.46
C GLY A 75 4.53 -24.12 -12.57
N GLN A 76 3.25 -23.77 -12.38
CA GLN A 76 2.86 -22.71 -11.46
C GLN A 76 3.03 -23.12 -10.00
N SER A 77 3.54 -22.21 -9.17
CA SER A 77 3.58 -22.41 -7.73
C SER A 77 2.17 -22.27 -7.14
N VAL A 78 1.95 -22.85 -5.96
CA VAL A 78 0.62 -22.86 -5.32
C VAL A 78 0.17 -21.44 -4.93
N ASP A 79 1.13 -20.58 -4.60
CA ASP A 79 0.93 -19.22 -4.12
C ASP A 79 1.41 -18.16 -5.14
N GLY A 80 1.73 -18.57 -6.37
CA GLY A 80 2.20 -17.69 -7.44
C GLY A 80 3.56 -17.02 -7.16
N ARG A 81 4.32 -17.51 -6.18
CA ARG A 81 5.63 -16.99 -5.77
C ARG A 81 6.74 -17.99 -6.10
N SER A 82 6.90 -18.35 -7.38
CA SER A 82 8.02 -19.22 -7.81
C SER A 82 9.41 -18.60 -7.61
N GLN A 83 9.49 -17.30 -7.32
CA GLN A 83 10.72 -16.55 -7.08
C GLN A 83 10.52 -15.62 -5.89
N THR A 84 11.63 -15.23 -5.27
CA THR A 84 11.64 -14.35 -4.12
C THR A 84 11.11 -12.95 -4.45
N ALA A 85 10.72 -12.20 -3.41
CA ALA A 85 10.18 -10.86 -3.59
C ALA A 85 11.22 -9.88 -4.18
N VAL A 86 12.49 -10.00 -3.80
CA VAL A 86 13.56 -9.16 -4.38
C VAL A 86 13.86 -9.58 -5.83
N ALA A 87 13.86 -10.88 -6.15
CA ALA A 87 14.06 -11.32 -7.54
C ALA A 87 12.92 -10.87 -8.47
N ALA A 88 11.67 -10.88 -7.99
CA ALA A 88 10.52 -10.41 -8.76
C ALA A 88 10.44 -8.89 -8.91
N TYR A 89 11.14 -8.13 -8.07
CA TYR A 89 11.12 -6.67 -8.08
C TYR A 89 11.62 -6.08 -9.41
N GLU A 90 12.65 -6.67 -10.03
CA GLU A 90 13.21 -6.14 -11.28
C GLU A 90 12.17 -6.07 -12.40
N LEU A 91 11.34 -7.11 -12.53
CA LEU A 91 10.23 -7.15 -13.51
C LEU A 91 9.19 -6.06 -13.21
N ALA A 92 8.85 -5.89 -11.93
CA ALA A 92 7.86 -4.90 -11.52
C ALA A 92 8.38 -3.46 -11.71
N LEU A 93 9.67 -3.23 -11.44
CA LEU A 93 10.32 -1.94 -11.63
C LEU A 93 10.38 -1.54 -13.11
N GLU A 94 10.70 -2.48 -14.00
CA GLU A 94 10.71 -2.22 -15.46
C GLU A 94 9.35 -1.67 -15.92
N VAL A 95 8.25 -2.33 -15.53
CA VAL A 95 6.88 -1.90 -15.85
C VAL A 95 6.57 -0.54 -15.22
N ALA A 96 6.96 -0.31 -13.96
CA ALA A 96 6.72 0.96 -13.30
C ALA A 96 7.44 2.14 -13.99
N LEU A 97 8.67 1.91 -14.48
CA LEU A 97 9.46 2.92 -15.19
C LEU A 97 8.92 3.21 -16.59
N ASP A 98 8.41 2.20 -17.30
CA ASP A 98 7.88 2.35 -18.66
C ASP A 98 6.44 2.88 -18.68
N GLU A 99 5.54 2.28 -17.90
CA GLU A 99 4.10 2.56 -17.99
C GLU A 99 3.63 3.69 -17.07
N PHE A 100 4.36 3.99 -15.99
CA PHE A 100 3.91 4.95 -14.98
C PHE A 100 4.79 6.19 -14.87
N SER A 101 6.07 6.04 -14.55
CA SER A 101 6.98 7.19 -14.46
C SER A 101 8.45 6.76 -14.39
N PRO A 102 9.37 7.45 -15.09
CA PRO A 102 10.81 7.23 -14.93
C PRO A 102 11.34 7.62 -13.54
N GLU A 103 10.52 8.32 -12.73
CA GLU A 103 10.81 8.68 -11.34
C GLU A 103 9.98 7.84 -10.35
N ALA A 104 9.50 6.66 -10.77
CA ALA A 104 8.76 5.77 -9.88
C ALA A 104 9.69 5.15 -8.83
N TYR A 105 9.23 5.13 -7.57
CA TYR A 105 9.92 4.49 -6.45
C TYR A 105 8.99 3.49 -5.77
N LEU A 106 9.55 2.34 -5.39
CA LEU A 106 8.85 1.36 -4.58
C LEU A 106 8.53 1.96 -3.21
N HIS A 107 7.30 1.80 -2.72
CA HIS A 107 6.93 2.18 -1.37
C HIS A 107 6.51 0.98 -0.53
N THR A 108 5.98 -0.07 -1.16
CA THR A 108 5.47 -1.25 -0.44
C THR A 108 5.50 -2.48 -1.32
N ILE A 109 5.85 -3.63 -0.74
CA ILE A 109 5.45 -4.94 -1.25
C ILE A 109 4.27 -5.38 -0.37
N ALA A 110 3.08 -5.39 -0.94
CA ALA A 110 1.84 -5.58 -0.19
C ALA A 110 1.48 -7.06 -0.04
N PRO A 111 0.83 -7.46 1.07
CA PRO A 111 0.32 -8.81 1.24
C PRO A 111 -0.67 -9.17 0.13
N SER A 112 -0.44 -10.31 -0.51
CA SER A 112 -1.33 -10.87 -1.52
C SER A 112 -2.79 -10.85 -1.08
N ASN A 113 -3.12 -11.45 0.06
CA ASN A 113 -4.53 -11.63 0.45
C ASN A 113 -5.27 -10.31 0.70
N ILE A 114 -4.56 -9.28 1.17
CA ILE A 114 -5.10 -7.92 1.32
C ILE A 114 -5.39 -7.33 -0.06
N MET A 115 -4.44 -7.43 -0.99
CA MET A 115 -4.59 -6.90 -2.35
C MET A 115 -5.68 -7.62 -3.15
N LEU A 116 -5.75 -8.95 -3.04
CA LEU A 116 -6.80 -9.76 -3.65
C LEU A 116 -8.21 -9.33 -3.18
N SER A 117 -8.35 -9.00 -1.90
CA SER A 117 -9.60 -8.52 -1.32
C SER A 117 -9.95 -7.10 -1.79
N ASN A 118 -8.96 -6.23 -1.93
CA ASN A 118 -9.15 -4.81 -2.24
C ASN A 118 -9.40 -4.54 -3.75
N LEU A 119 -8.82 -5.33 -4.65
CA LEU A 119 -8.85 -5.05 -6.10
C LEU A 119 -10.10 -5.57 -6.83
N GLY A 120 -10.90 -6.45 -6.21
CA GLY A 120 -12.33 -6.59 -6.54
C GLY A 120 -12.79 -7.17 -7.90
N ASN A 121 -11.94 -7.68 -8.82
CA ASN A 121 -12.19 -8.68 -9.94
C ASN A 121 -11.37 -8.41 -11.24
N PRO A 122 -11.06 -9.39 -12.17
CA PRO A 122 -11.04 -10.86 -12.12
C PRO A 122 -9.60 -11.47 -12.30
N PRO A 123 -9.45 -12.82 -12.36
CA PRO A 123 -8.71 -13.58 -11.34
C PRO A 123 -7.31 -13.01 -11.08
N VAL A 124 -7.21 -12.28 -9.97
CA VAL A 124 -5.93 -11.88 -9.41
C VAL A 124 -5.41 -13.13 -8.69
N LEU A 125 -4.31 -13.72 -9.18
CA LEU A 125 -3.71 -14.88 -8.53
C LEU A 125 -2.91 -14.43 -7.29
N PRO A 126 -2.69 -15.30 -6.29
CA PRO A 126 -1.66 -15.05 -5.29
C PRO A 126 -0.31 -14.76 -5.99
N GLY A 127 0.52 -13.90 -5.40
CA GLY A 127 1.80 -13.49 -5.97
C GLY A 127 2.46 -12.35 -5.20
N TRP A 128 3.28 -11.57 -5.89
CA TRP A 128 3.89 -10.35 -5.36
C TRP A 128 3.16 -9.12 -5.88
N PHE A 129 2.80 -8.21 -4.97
CA PHE A 129 2.16 -6.94 -5.32
C PHE A 129 3.10 -5.79 -4.94
N TYR A 130 3.60 -5.08 -5.93
CA TYR A 130 4.50 -3.94 -5.75
C TYR A 130 3.72 -2.65 -5.92
N ILE A 131 3.80 -1.76 -4.93
CA ILE A 131 3.17 -0.45 -4.97
C ILE A 131 4.25 0.60 -5.21
N PHE A 132 4.20 1.20 -6.39
CA PHE A 132 5.07 2.29 -6.80
C PHE A 132 4.34 3.63 -6.70
N LYS A 133 5.08 4.66 -6.28
CA LYS A 133 4.60 6.05 -6.32
C LYS A 133 5.64 6.93 -7.01
N ARG A 134 5.19 8.10 -7.43
CA ARG A 134 6.06 9.16 -7.95
C ARG A 134 6.06 10.35 -6.97
N PRO A 135 7.12 11.18 -6.93
CA PRO A 135 7.15 12.36 -6.09
C PRO A 135 5.90 13.24 -6.27
N GLU A 136 5.39 13.80 -5.17
CA GLU A 136 4.30 14.79 -5.14
C GLU A 136 2.95 14.31 -5.72
N SER A 137 2.77 13.00 -5.93
CA SER A 137 1.57 12.42 -6.50
C SER A 137 0.87 11.49 -5.53
N ARG A 138 -0.46 11.59 -5.48
CA ARG A 138 -1.33 10.64 -4.76
C ARG A 138 -1.64 9.37 -5.54
N ARG A 139 -1.30 9.35 -6.84
CA ARG A 139 -1.44 8.17 -7.68
C ARG A 139 -0.36 7.14 -7.37
N GLU A 140 -0.80 5.89 -7.36
CA GLU A 140 0.03 4.72 -7.11
C GLU A 140 -0.18 3.73 -8.25
N LEU A 141 0.90 3.09 -8.71
CA LEU A 141 0.85 1.95 -9.60
C LEU A 141 1.05 0.69 -8.77
N VAL A 142 0.07 -0.21 -8.81
CA VAL A 142 0.20 -1.57 -8.31
C VAL A 142 0.63 -2.45 -9.47
N VAL A 143 1.74 -3.17 -9.34
CA VAL A 143 2.19 -4.18 -10.29
C VAL A 143 2.12 -5.55 -9.64
N GLN A 144 1.47 -6.50 -10.31
CA GLN A 144 1.37 -7.88 -9.86
C GLN A 144 2.33 -8.77 -10.64
N VAL A 145 3.15 -9.54 -9.91
CA VAL A 145 4.03 -10.56 -10.47
C VAL A 145 3.62 -11.93 -9.93
N VAL A 146 3.37 -12.88 -10.82
CA VAL A 146 2.98 -14.26 -10.50
C VAL A 146 3.88 -15.19 -11.29
N ASP A 147 4.58 -16.08 -10.60
CA ASP A 147 5.49 -17.07 -11.20
C ASP A 147 6.45 -16.48 -12.26
N SER A 148 7.09 -15.37 -11.91
CA SER A 148 8.04 -14.64 -12.78
C SER A 148 7.42 -13.96 -14.01
N VAL A 149 6.10 -13.78 -14.01
CA VAL A 149 5.36 -13.09 -15.06
C VAL A 149 4.58 -11.91 -14.48
N VAL A 150 4.67 -10.75 -15.10
CA VAL A 150 3.78 -9.62 -14.77
C VAL A 150 2.37 -9.98 -15.28
N THR A 151 1.42 -10.17 -14.37
CA THR A 151 0.05 -10.59 -14.72
C THR A 151 -0.94 -9.44 -14.77
N GLY A 152 -0.60 -8.29 -14.19
CA GLY A 152 -1.48 -7.13 -14.23
C GLY A 152 -0.88 -5.90 -13.56
N THR A 153 -1.46 -4.76 -13.94
CA THR A 153 -1.15 -3.45 -13.40
C THR A 153 -2.45 -2.73 -13.06
N THR A 154 -2.49 -2.03 -11.93
CA THR A 154 -3.64 -1.21 -11.54
C THR A 154 -3.17 0.15 -11.07
N LEU A 155 -3.74 1.21 -11.64
CA LEU A 155 -3.58 2.56 -11.12
C LEU A 155 -4.64 2.83 -10.06
N THR A 156 -4.21 3.30 -8.91
CA THR A 156 -5.08 3.72 -7.81
C THR A 156 -4.69 5.11 -7.31
N GLU A 157 -5.56 5.72 -6.53
CA GLU A 157 -5.31 6.99 -5.86
C GLU A 157 -5.77 6.87 -4.40
N SER A 158 -4.89 7.19 -3.46
CA SER A 158 -5.24 7.13 -2.04
C SER A 158 -6.31 8.18 -1.72
N VAL A 159 -7.40 7.76 -1.05
CA VAL A 159 -8.50 8.65 -0.67
C VAL A 159 -8.09 9.60 0.48
N SER A 160 -7.08 9.22 1.25
CA SER A 160 -6.56 9.99 2.38
C SER A 160 -5.06 9.77 2.57
N ASP A 161 -4.40 10.73 3.21
CA ASP A 161 -3.02 10.58 3.64
C ASP A 161 -2.99 9.59 4.82
N ILE A 162 -2.27 8.47 4.66
CA ILE A 162 -2.14 7.42 5.69
C ILE A 162 -1.06 7.86 6.68
N GLN A 163 -1.30 7.64 7.98
CA GLN A 163 -0.31 7.82 9.04
C GLN A 163 -0.08 6.46 9.75
N PRO A 164 1.17 6.01 9.94
CA PRO A 164 2.41 6.65 9.49
C PRO A 164 2.56 6.72 7.96
N THR A 165 3.32 7.70 7.44
CA THR A 165 3.47 7.89 5.99
C THR A 165 4.49 6.89 5.42
N PRO A 166 4.16 6.15 4.34
CA PRO A 166 5.12 5.32 3.63
C PRO A 166 6.21 6.16 2.96
N LEU A 167 7.46 5.71 3.08
CA LEU A 167 8.66 6.28 2.49
C LEU A 167 9.14 5.42 1.30
N PRO A 168 9.88 6.00 0.34
CA PRO A 168 10.53 5.24 -0.73
C PRO A 168 11.50 4.19 -0.17
N ILE A 169 11.47 2.99 -0.74
CA ILE A 169 12.35 1.87 -0.41
C ILE A 169 13.47 1.79 -1.46
N ASP A 170 14.72 1.82 -0.99
CA ASP A 170 15.89 1.51 -1.81
C ASP A 170 16.22 0.02 -1.67
N MET A 171 15.88 -0.75 -2.70
CA MET A 171 16.07 -2.20 -2.71
C MET A 171 17.55 -2.62 -2.59
N ASN A 172 18.51 -1.74 -2.89
CA ASN A 172 19.93 -2.06 -2.72
C ASN A 172 20.37 -2.13 -1.24
N GLN A 173 19.56 -1.61 -0.32
CA GLN A 173 19.82 -1.63 1.12
C GLN A 173 19.22 -2.86 1.80
N ILE A 174 18.29 -3.54 1.13
CA ILE A 174 17.59 -4.71 1.66
C ILE A 174 18.55 -5.91 1.63
N THR A 175 18.78 -6.51 2.78
CA THR A 175 19.64 -7.69 2.92
C THR A 175 18.85 -8.97 3.14
N LEU A 176 17.62 -8.85 3.66
CA LEU A 176 16.70 -9.97 3.82
C LEU A 176 15.73 -10.04 2.65
N ASP A 177 15.71 -11.17 1.97
CA ASP A 177 14.68 -11.49 0.98
C ASP A 177 13.52 -12.27 1.63
N SER A 178 12.45 -12.53 0.87
CA SER A 178 11.26 -13.23 1.35
C SER A 178 11.55 -14.61 1.93
N ASP A 179 12.48 -15.36 1.34
CA ASP A 179 12.82 -16.71 1.81
C ASP A 179 13.55 -16.67 3.15
N ASP A 180 14.45 -15.69 3.34
CA ASP A 180 15.15 -15.48 4.61
C ASP A 180 14.15 -15.09 5.72
N VAL A 181 13.15 -14.25 5.39
CA VAL A 181 12.09 -13.86 6.34
C VAL A 181 11.25 -15.06 6.75
N PHE A 182 10.90 -15.95 5.81
CA PHE A 182 10.18 -17.18 6.16
C PHE A 182 11.03 -18.14 6.98
N GLU A 183 12.33 -18.25 6.72
CA GLU A 183 13.25 -19.04 7.55
C GLU A 183 13.30 -18.51 8.99
N LEU A 184 13.51 -17.19 9.16
CA LEU A 184 13.48 -16.53 10.47
C LEU A 184 12.14 -16.70 11.18
N PHE A 185 11.02 -16.58 10.45
CA PHE A 185 9.69 -16.78 11.02
C PHE A 185 9.49 -18.22 11.48
N ASN A 186 9.92 -19.21 10.69
CA ASN A 186 9.81 -20.61 11.07
C ASN A 186 10.65 -20.93 12.32
N GLU A 187 11.84 -20.36 12.44
CA GLU A 187 12.69 -20.53 13.63
C GLU A 187 12.09 -19.83 14.86
N VAL A 188 11.92 -18.51 14.78
CA VAL A 188 11.50 -17.68 15.90
C VAL A 188 10.03 -17.92 16.23
N GLY A 189 9.15 -17.87 15.23
CA GLY A 189 7.72 -18.10 15.39
C GLY A 189 7.40 -19.53 15.77
N GLY A 190 8.12 -20.52 15.25
CA GLY A 190 7.96 -21.93 15.62
C GLY A 190 8.24 -22.17 17.10
N SER A 191 9.31 -21.56 17.63
CA SER A 191 9.65 -21.65 19.06
C SER A 191 8.60 -21.01 19.99
N ARG A 192 7.82 -20.06 19.47
CA ARG A 192 6.80 -19.28 20.19
C ARG A 192 5.37 -19.78 19.96
N GLY A 193 5.17 -20.81 19.12
CA GLY A 193 3.84 -21.30 18.75
C GLY A 193 3.04 -20.35 17.88
N LEU A 194 3.70 -19.46 17.13
CA LEU A 194 3.07 -18.52 16.19
C LEU A 194 2.83 -19.15 14.82
N VAL A 195 3.62 -20.18 14.45
CA VAL A 195 3.52 -20.88 13.18
C VAL A 195 2.42 -21.94 13.24
N GLN A 196 1.43 -21.82 12.36
CA GLN A 196 0.33 -22.77 12.23
C GLN A 196 0.54 -23.66 10.99
N GLU A 197 0.39 -24.97 11.15
CA GLU A 197 0.57 -25.93 10.06
C GLU A 197 -0.47 -25.69 8.95
N GLY A 198 0.01 -25.63 7.69
CA GLY A 198 -0.83 -25.45 6.51
C GLY A 198 -1.36 -24.03 6.29
N VAL A 199 -0.95 -23.05 7.11
CA VAL A 199 -1.30 -21.64 6.90
C VAL A 199 -0.29 -20.98 5.96
N PRO A 200 -0.73 -20.45 4.79
CA PRO A 200 0.15 -19.77 3.84
C PRO A 200 0.32 -18.30 4.24
N TYR A 201 1.23 -18.03 5.18
CA TYR A 201 1.51 -16.67 5.64
C TYR A 201 1.92 -15.76 4.48
N ASP A 202 1.51 -14.50 4.60
CA ASP A 202 1.83 -13.46 3.65
C ASP A 202 2.99 -12.60 4.17
N LEU A 203 3.60 -11.80 3.29
CA LEU A 203 4.65 -10.87 3.67
C LEU A 203 4.30 -9.45 3.22
N GLU A 204 4.64 -8.50 4.07
CA GLU A 204 4.65 -7.07 3.74
C GLU A 204 6.07 -6.53 3.88
N LEU A 205 6.58 -5.82 2.87
CA LEU A 205 7.76 -4.96 3.03
C LEU A 205 7.31 -3.52 2.97
N ILE A 206 7.56 -2.76 4.03
CA ILE A 206 7.19 -1.35 4.10
C ILE A 206 8.26 -0.53 4.81
N TYR A 207 8.42 0.74 4.42
CA TYR A 207 9.23 1.70 5.16
C TYR A 207 8.35 2.87 5.58
N LEU A 208 8.21 3.09 6.88
CA LEU A 208 7.32 4.12 7.44
C LEU A 208 8.11 5.24 8.11
N THR A 209 7.57 6.46 8.09
CA THR A 209 8.09 7.58 8.88
C THR A 209 8.21 7.20 10.36
N GLY A 210 9.38 7.43 10.96
CA GLY A 210 9.67 7.09 12.36
C GLY A 210 10.44 5.79 12.53
N SER A 211 10.46 4.92 11.50
CA SER A 211 11.31 3.74 11.47
C SER A 211 12.73 4.10 11.01
N ASP A 212 13.73 3.37 11.52
CA ASP A 212 15.14 3.57 11.12
C ASP A 212 15.49 2.88 9.79
N ALA A 213 14.69 1.90 9.36
CA ALA A 213 14.90 1.11 8.14
C ALA A 213 13.57 0.51 7.63
N PRO A 214 13.53 -0.01 6.39
CA PRO A 214 12.42 -0.84 5.91
C PRO A 214 12.23 -2.09 6.77
N VAL A 215 10.99 -2.53 6.90
CA VAL A 215 10.57 -3.63 7.78
C VAL A 215 9.81 -4.67 6.96
N TRP A 216 10.26 -5.92 7.06
CA TRP A 216 9.49 -7.08 6.63
C TRP A 216 8.54 -7.51 7.75
N SER A 217 7.28 -7.75 7.45
CA SER A 217 6.32 -8.29 8.40
C SER A 217 5.63 -9.52 7.85
N VAL A 218 5.47 -10.52 8.71
CA VAL A 218 4.68 -11.72 8.43
C VAL A 218 3.23 -11.43 8.77
N VAL A 219 2.32 -11.67 7.83
CA VAL A 219 0.90 -11.36 7.95
C VAL A 219 0.08 -12.64 7.87
N ASP A 220 -0.81 -12.85 8.84
CA ASP A 220 -1.77 -13.96 8.79
C ASP A 220 -2.79 -13.71 7.67
N PRO A 221 -2.95 -14.64 6.71
CA PRO A 221 -3.72 -14.38 5.49
C PRO A 221 -5.23 -14.32 5.74
N PHE A 222 -5.70 -14.88 6.86
CA PHE A 222 -7.13 -14.99 7.19
C PHE A 222 -7.59 -13.82 8.04
N THR A 223 -6.78 -13.43 9.02
CA THR A 223 -7.08 -12.34 9.95
C THR A 223 -6.51 -11.00 9.50
N GLN A 224 -5.58 -11.02 8.53
CA GLN A 224 -4.83 -9.84 8.05
C GLN A 224 -4.06 -9.15 9.19
N GLN A 225 -3.70 -9.89 10.23
CA GLN A 225 -2.93 -9.38 11.36
C GLN A 225 -1.43 -9.59 11.15
N TRP A 226 -0.64 -8.59 11.51
CA TRP A 226 0.82 -8.66 11.59
C TRP A 226 1.21 -9.56 12.77
N VAL A 227 1.93 -10.63 12.49
CA VAL A 227 2.31 -11.67 13.45
C VAL A 227 3.66 -11.36 14.08
N ILE A 228 4.63 -10.98 13.24
CA ILE A 228 6.00 -10.63 13.64
C ILE A 228 6.64 -9.76 12.56
N SER A 229 7.59 -8.91 12.95
CA SER A 229 8.28 -7.99 12.05
C SER A 229 9.81 -8.05 12.25
N PHE A 230 10.55 -7.87 11.16
CA PHE A 230 12.00 -7.89 11.11
C PHE A 230 12.53 -6.68 10.34
N ASN A 231 13.59 -6.07 10.84
CA ASN A 231 14.34 -5.05 10.11
C ASN A 231 14.91 -5.68 8.83
N ALA A 232 14.55 -5.16 7.66
CA ALA A 232 14.91 -5.76 6.37
C ALA A 232 16.41 -5.64 6.01
N VAL A 233 17.17 -4.86 6.78
CA VAL A 233 18.62 -4.60 6.60
C VAL A 233 19.47 -5.36 7.61
N THR A 234 18.95 -5.64 8.82
CA THR A 234 19.72 -6.31 9.88
C THR A 234 19.20 -7.68 10.25
N GLY A 235 17.93 -7.97 9.94
CA GLY A 235 17.21 -9.17 10.37
C GLY A 235 16.86 -9.22 11.85
N GLU A 236 17.08 -8.13 12.59
CA GLU A 236 16.63 -8.02 13.97
C GLU A 236 15.10 -7.94 14.04
N GLU A 237 14.49 -8.64 15.00
CA GLU A 237 13.07 -8.50 15.29
C GLU A 237 12.76 -7.09 15.79
N VAL A 238 11.72 -6.47 15.24
CA VAL A 238 11.27 -5.11 15.58
C VAL A 238 9.77 -5.10 15.89
N PRO A 239 9.24 -4.08 16.60
CA PRO A 239 7.81 -3.91 16.75
C PRO A 239 7.09 -3.78 15.40
N ASN A 240 5.79 -4.05 15.38
CA ASN A 240 4.95 -3.79 14.21
C ASN A 240 5.13 -2.32 13.76
N PRO A 241 5.46 -2.06 12.49
CA PRO A 241 5.73 -0.71 12.00
C PRO A 241 4.54 0.25 12.15
N TYR A 242 3.31 -0.27 12.28
CA TYR A 242 2.09 0.54 12.46
C TYR A 242 1.77 0.89 13.93
N ASP A 243 2.47 0.34 14.91
CA ASP A 243 2.22 0.57 16.35
C ASP A 243 3.05 1.74 16.93
N GLN A 244 3.74 2.53 16.09
CA GLN A 244 4.66 3.61 16.50
C GLN A 244 3.97 4.96 16.72
#